data_AF-A0A660M5I2-F1
#
_entry.id   AF-A0A660M5I2-F1
#
_cell.length_a   1.000
_cell.length_b   1.000
_cell.length_c   1.000
_cell.angle_alpha   90.00
_cell.angle_beta   90.00
_cell.angle_gamma   90.00
#
_symmetry.space_group_name_H-M   'P 1'
#
loop_
_entity.id
_entity.type
_entity.pdbx_description
1 polymer ?
#
loop_
_entity_poly.entity_id
_entity_poly.type
_entity_poly.pdbx_seq_one_letter_code
_entity_poly.pdbx_strand_id
1 'polypeptide(L)'
;MNLFELFITQPILNLLLVIYNFIGDFGFTIIVFTLIVRFLMWPLTKSQLHQSKVMRELQPELQKIRKNSKGNKQAETLQMMELYRRHNFKPFRSMLALFIQLPILLTFFSVMRIVVNTPDQISKWVYQPVAQMSRVSDVISSKKLEPKFLGVIDLTDTAVPLNDLSSGFMMIILVGLTLSQWYMVRQTQPKNGNRRVRDIFKEAAEGKEPNQAELNAAVNSN
;
A
#
# COMPACT_ATOMS: atom_id res chain seq x y z
N MET A 1 16.87 -22.60 -6.88
CA MET A 1 16.87 -21.15 -6.62
C MET A 1 16.56 -20.48 -7.92
N ASN A 2 15.38 -19.88 -8.02
CA ASN A 2 14.95 -19.12 -9.18
C ASN A 2 15.62 -17.73 -9.19
N LEU A 3 15.67 -17.05 -10.34
CA LEU A 3 16.26 -15.70 -10.44
C LEU A 3 15.59 -14.71 -9.48
N PHE A 4 14.26 -14.79 -9.32
CA PHE A 4 13.51 -13.98 -8.35
C PHE A 4 13.99 -14.21 -6.91
N GLU A 5 14.24 -15.45 -6.56
CA GLU A 5 14.66 -15.84 -5.22
C GLU A 5 16.09 -15.36 -4.92
N LEU A 6 16.98 -15.35 -5.92
CA LEU A 6 18.36 -14.92 -5.77
C LEU A 6 18.51 -13.39 -5.75
N PHE A 7 17.77 -12.67 -6.59
CA PHE A 7 17.90 -11.22 -6.70
C PHE A 7 16.99 -10.41 -5.77
N ILE A 8 15.86 -10.98 -5.34
CA ILE A 8 14.87 -10.25 -4.54
C ILE A 8 14.73 -10.90 -3.16
N THR A 9 14.41 -12.19 -3.11
CA THR A 9 14.13 -12.86 -1.82
C THR A 9 15.36 -12.95 -0.92
N GLN A 10 16.51 -13.32 -1.48
CA GLN A 10 17.74 -13.53 -0.71
C GLN A 10 18.28 -12.24 -0.08
N PRO A 11 18.45 -11.10 -0.79
CA PRO A 11 18.93 -9.87 -0.16
C PRO A 11 17.99 -9.35 0.92
N ILE A 12 16.67 -9.45 0.69
CA ILE A 12 15.66 -8.99 1.64
C ILE A 12 15.65 -9.86 2.90
N LEU A 13 15.73 -11.19 2.77
CA LEU A 13 15.84 -12.09 3.91
C LEU A 13 17.08 -11.78 4.75
N ASN A 14 18.23 -11.58 4.09
CA ASN A 14 19.47 -11.24 4.78
C ASN A 14 19.36 -9.89 5.50
N LEU A 15 18.79 -8.88 4.86
CA LEU A 15 18.54 -7.59 5.49
C LEU A 15 17.64 -7.74 6.73
N LEU A 16 16.58 -8.56 6.63
CA LEU A 16 15.68 -8.84 7.76
C LEU A 16 16.44 -9.51 8.93
N LEU A 17 17.28 -10.50 8.64
CA LEU A 17 18.05 -11.22 9.66
C LEU A 17 19.14 -10.35 10.30
N VAL A 18 19.76 -9.45 9.53
CA VAL A 18 20.68 -8.44 10.06
C VAL A 18 19.96 -7.54 11.06
N ILE A 19 18.77 -7.04 10.70
CA ILE A 19 17.94 -6.21 11.58
C ILE A 19 17.54 -7.02 12.84
N TYR A 20 17.14 -8.28 12.66
CA TYR A 20 16.79 -9.16 13.77
C TYR A 20 17.95 -9.40 14.73
N ASN A 21 19.18 -9.49 14.23
CA ASN A 21 20.35 -9.67 15.08
C ASN A 21 20.56 -8.53 16.08
N PHE A 22 20.22 -7.30 15.70
CA PHE A 22 20.33 -6.13 16.59
C PHE A 22 19.17 -6.03 17.58
N ILE A 23 17.96 -6.44 17.17
CA ILE A 23 16.72 -6.18 17.92
C ILE A 23 16.31 -7.38 18.79
N GLY A 24 16.38 -8.60 18.24
CA GLY A 24 15.95 -9.85 18.90
C GLY A 24 14.44 -10.11 18.90
N ASP A 25 13.60 -9.11 18.60
CA ASP A 25 12.13 -9.24 18.47
C ASP A 25 11.73 -9.22 16.99
N PHE A 26 10.97 -10.23 16.55
CA PHE A 26 10.63 -10.40 15.15
C PHE A 26 9.62 -9.35 14.67
N GLY A 27 8.64 -9.00 15.48
CA GLY A 27 7.67 -7.98 15.09
C GLY A 27 8.30 -6.58 15.00
N PHE A 28 9.20 -6.20 15.92
CA PHE A 28 9.93 -4.94 15.81
C PHE A 28 10.92 -4.94 14.63
N THR A 29 11.50 -6.10 14.31
CA THR A 29 12.31 -6.29 13.10
C THR A 29 11.51 -5.98 11.83
N ILE A 30 10.27 -6.48 11.73
CA ILE A 30 9.39 -6.18 10.59
C ILE A 30 9.10 -4.68 10.52
N ILE A 31 8.79 -4.02 11.65
CA ILE A 31 8.52 -2.58 11.68
C ILE A 31 9.73 -1.81 11.16
N VAL A 32 10.93 -2.06 11.69
CA VAL A 32 12.15 -1.38 11.25
C VAL A 32 12.45 -1.65 9.78
N PHE A 33 12.31 -2.89 9.33
CA PHE A 33 12.44 -3.23 7.91
C PHE A 33 11.47 -2.43 7.03
N THR A 34 10.19 -2.35 7.42
CA THR A 34 9.19 -1.57 6.66
C THR A 34 9.52 -0.09 6.63
N LEU A 35 10.08 0.49 7.69
CA LEU A 35 10.50 1.89 7.74
C LEU A 35 11.68 2.15 6.78
N ILE A 36 12.67 1.25 6.75
CA ILE A 36 13.81 1.35 5.82
C ILE A 36 13.33 1.28 4.37
N VAL A 37 12.49 0.29 4.05
CA VAL A 37 11.91 0.15 2.71
C VAL A 37 11.12 1.39 2.35
N ARG A 38 10.28 1.90 3.26
CA ARG A 38 9.47 3.10 3.03
C ARG A 38 10.32 4.35 2.82
N PHE A 39 11.46 4.44 3.51
CA PHE A 39 12.43 5.52 3.31
C PHE A 39 13.09 5.42 1.92
N LEU A 40 13.50 4.24 1.49
CA LEU A 40 14.04 4.00 0.14
C LEU A 40 12.98 4.27 -0.95
N MET A 41 11.71 4.00 -0.68
CA MET A 41 10.59 4.28 -1.58
C MET A 41 10.14 5.74 -1.55
N TRP A 42 10.61 6.56 -0.60
CA TRP A 42 10.20 7.96 -0.44
C TRP A 42 10.23 8.81 -1.73
N PRO A 43 11.30 8.81 -2.55
CA PRO A 43 11.31 9.59 -3.80
C PRO A 43 10.21 9.15 -4.77
N LEU A 44 9.92 7.84 -4.81
CA LEU A 44 8.85 7.29 -5.64
C LEU A 44 7.48 7.71 -5.11
N THR A 45 7.24 7.60 -3.80
CA THR A 45 6.00 8.03 -3.14
C THR A 45 5.75 9.52 -3.32
N LYS A 46 6.78 10.38 -3.15
CA LYS A 46 6.68 11.82 -3.40
C LYS A 46 6.21 12.11 -4.83
N SER A 47 6.78 11.40 -5.79
CA SER A 47 6.40 11.49 -7.20
C SER A 47 4.94 11.08 -7.44
N GLN A 48 4.45 10.03 -6.79
CA GLN A 48 3.04 9.60 -6.88
C GLN A 48 2.08 10.63 -6.29
N LEU A 49 2.42 11.21 -5.14
CA LEU A 49 1.61 12.25 -4.50
C LEU A 49 1.51 13.50 -5.38
N HIS A 50 2.62 13.91 -6.02
CA HIS A 50 2.62 15.02 -6.97
C HIS A 50 1.69 14.74 -8.16
N GLN A 51 1.76 13.55 -8.75
CA GLN A 51 0.85 13.16 -9.85
C GLN A 51 -0.62 13.15 -9.39
N SER A 52 -0.91 12.67 -8.16
CA SER A 52 -2.26 12.72 -7.60
C SER A 52 -2.79 14.16 -7.48
N LYS A 53 -1.93 15.10 -7.08
CA LYS A 53 -2.29 16.53 -7.03
C LYS A 53 -2.61 17.08 -8.42
N VAL A 54 -1.74 16.84 -9.40
CA VAL A 54 -1.97 17.27 -10.79
C VAL A 54 -3.26 16.67 -11.35
N MET A 55 -3.56 15.41 -11.06
CA MET A 55 -4.81 14.78 -11.48
C MET A 55 -6.04 15.49 -10.91
N ARG A 56 -5.98 15.97 -9.66
CA ARG A 56 -7.07 16.76 -9.05
C ARG A 56 -7.26 18.10 -9.75
N GLU A 57 -6.15 18.77 -10.12
CA GLU A 57 -6.18 20.02 -10.87
C GLU A 57 -6.74 19.83 -12.29
N LEU A 58 -6.53 18.66 -12.90
CA LEU A 58 -7.04 18.31 -14.23
C LEU A 58 -8.53 17.91 -14.26
N GLN A 59 -9.13 17.51 -13.12
CA GLN A 59 -10.54 17.10 -13.05
C GLN A 59 -11.53 18.07 -13.72
N PRO A 60 -11.48 19.40 -13.51
CA PRO A 60 -12.41 20.32 -14.17
C PRO A 60 -12.26 20.35 -15.70
N GLU A 61 -11.04 20.23 -16.22
CA GLU A 61 -10.81 20.21 -17.67
C GLU A 61 -11.24 18.87 -18.29
N LEU A 62 -11.01 17.77 -17.59
CA LEU A 62 -11.52 16.46 -17.98
C LEU A 62 -13.06 16.44 -18.05
N GLN A 63 -13.73 17.14 -17.14
CA GLN A 63 -15.19 17.30 -17.21
C GLN A 63 -15.64 18.11 -18.43
N LYS A 64 -14.90 19.17 -18.82
CA LYS A 64 -15.20 19.95 -20.03
C LYS A 64 -15.04 19.09 -21.29
N ILE A 65 -13.95 18.32 -21.38
CA ILE A 65 -13.71 17.40 -22.50
C ILE A 65 -14.88 16.41 -22.63
N ARG A 66 -15.30 15.80 -21.52
CA ARG A 66 -16.44 14.88 -21.48
C ARG A 66 -17.74 15.50 -22.00
N LYS A 67 -18.08 16.71 -21.54
CA LYS A 67 -19.27 17.46 -22.00
C LYS A 67 -19.19 17.79 -23.49
N ASN A 68 -18.02 18.19 -23.97
CA ASN A 68 -17.81 18.56 -25.36
C ASN A 68 -17.81 17.36 -26.31
N SER A 69 -17.39 16.18 -25.84
CA SER A 69 -17.34 14.97 -26.66
C SER A 69 -18.71 14.32 -26.90
N LYS A 70 -19.79 14.72 -26.20
CA LYS A 70 -21.20 14.32 -26.44
C LYS A 70 -21.39 12.83 -26.79
N GLY A 71 -20.67 11.93 -26.11
CA GLY A 71 -20.77 10.48 -26.31
C GLY A 71 -19.76 9.84 -27.28
N ASN A 72 -18.93 10.61 -27.99
CA ASN A 72 -17.83 10.07 -28.79
C ASN A 72 -16.62 9.70 -27.90
N LYS A 73 -16.57 8.44 -27.47
CA LYS A 73 -15.49 7.90 -26.61
C LYS A 73 -14.09 8.00 -27.23
N GLN A 74 -13.97 7.91 -28.56
CA GLN A 74 -12.67 7.99 -29.23
C GLN A 74 -12.13 9.43 -29.16
N ALA A 75 -12.98 10.41 -29.47
CA ALA A 75 -12.64 11.83 -29.36
C ALA A 75 -12.32 12.23 -27.91
N GLU A 76 -13.10 11.73 -26.94
CA GLU A 76 -12.83 11.96 -25.50
C GLU A 76 -11.45 11.43 -25.10
N THR A 77 -11.12 10.19 -25.50
CA THR A 77 -9.84 9.55 -25.14
C THR A 77 -8.65 10.31 -25.73
N LEU A 78 -8.76 10.78 -26.98
CA LEU A 78 -7.71 11.55 -27.65
C LEU A 78 -7.48 12.91 -26.97
N GLN A 79 -8.55 13.67 -26.71
CA GLN A 79 -8.45 14.97 -26.03
C GLN A 79 -7.93 14.83 -24.60
N MET A 80 -8.35 13.78 -23.89
CA MET A 80 -7.86 13.47 -22.55
C MET A 80 -6.36 13.16 -22.57
N MET A 81 -5.88 12.37 -23.53
CA MET A 81 -4.45 12.09 -23.69
C MET A 81 -3.63 13.33 -24.06
N GLU A 82 -4.18 14.22 -24.88
CA GLU A 82 -3.55 15.49 -25.22
C GLU A 82 -3.45 16.40 -23.99
N LEU A 83 -4.51 16.48 -23.19
CA LEU A 83 -4.51 17.20 -21.92
C LEU A 83 -3.46 16.64 -20.95
N TYR A 84 -3.37 15.32 -20.80
CA TYR A 84 -2.34 14.67 -19.98
C TYR A 84 -0.92 15.01 -20.46
N ARG A 85 -0.69 15.07 -21.78
CA ARG A 85 0.60 15.49 -22.35
C ARG A 85 0.91 16.95 -22.04
N ARG A 86 -0.05 17.87 -22.22
CA ARG A 86 0.14 19.31 -21.93
C ARG A 86 0.51 19.56 -20.47
N HIS A 87 -0.07 18.81 -19.54
CA HIS A 87 0.20 18.93 -18.10
C HIS A 87 1.27 17.97 -17.57
N ASN A 88 2.02 17.28 -18.44
CA ASN A 88 3.07 16.33 -18.08
C ASN A 88 2.61 15.25 -17.07
N PHE A 89 1.34 14.89 -17.11
CA PHE A 89 0.76 13.85 -16.27
C PHE A 89 1.06 12.47 -16.86
N LYS A 90 1.64 11.57 -16.04
CA LYS A 90 2.04 10.21 -16.45
C LYS A 90 1.19 9.17 -15.72
N PRO A 91 0.11 8.65 -16.33
CA PRO A 91 -0.79 7.70 -15.65
C PRO A 91 -0.09 6.40 -15.24
N PHE A 92 0.94 5.96 -15.97
CA PHE A 92 1.71 4.76 -15.62
C PHE A 92 2.58 4.89 -14.37
N ARG A 93 2.82 6.12 -13.90
CA ARG A 93 3.68 6.36 -12.73
C ARG A 93 3.06 5.84 -11.43
N SER A 94 1.73 5.77 -11.35
CA SER A 94 1.02 5.14 -10.23
C SER A 94 1.12 3.62 -10.27
N MET A 95 1.08 3.01 -11.45
CA MET A 95 1.24 1.55 -11.62
C MET A 95 2.64 1.07 -11.26
N LEU A 96 3.68 1.89 -11.47
CA LEU A 96 5.06 1.55 -11.05
C LEU A 96 5.17 1.28 -9.54
N ALA A 97 4.33 1.92 -8.72
CA ALA A 97 4.25 1.62 -7.28
C ALA A 97 3.89 0.16 -7.04
N LEU A 98 2.83 -0.29 -7.72
CA LEU A 98 2.25 -1.62 -7.58
C LEU A 98 3.27 -2.68 -8.01
N PHE A 99 3.98 -2.43 -9.10
CA PHE A 99 5.02 -3.33 -9.61
C PHE A 99 6.18 -3.53 -8.63
N ILE A 100 6.52 -2.53 -7.82
CA ILE A 100 7.57 -2.68 -6.79
C ILE A 100 6.99 -3.26 -5.49
N GLN A 101 5.73 -2.95 -5.17
CA GLN A 101 5.06 -3.49 -4.00
C GLN A 101 4.82 -5.00 -4.08
N LEU A 102 4.49 -5.53 -5.27
CA LEU A 102 4.22 -6.95 -5.47
C LEU A 102 5.43 -7.85 -5.12
N PRO A 103 6.66 -7.60 -5.62
CA PRO A 103 7.86 -8.31 -5.20
C PRO A 103 8.12 -8.28 -3.69
N ILE A 104 7.87 -7.14 -3.04
CA ILE A 104 8.05 -7.01 -1.58
C ILE A 104 7.08 -7.95 -0.86
N LEU A 105 5.82 -8.01 -1.29
CA LEU A 105 4.82 -8.92 -0.73
C LEU A 105 5.19 -10.40 -0.95
N LEU A 106 5.56 -10.77 -2.18
CA LEU A 106 5.99 -12.12 -2.52
C LEU A 106 7.21 -12.54 -1.71
N THR A 107 8.14 -11.62 -1.51
CA THR A 107 9.32 -11.86 -0.69
C THR A 107 8.94 -12.09 0.76
N PHE A 108 8.10 -11.24 1.34
CA PHE A 108 7.65 -11.40 2.71
C PHE A 108 6.93 -12.74 2.91
N PHE A 109 6.08 -13.13 1.95
CA PHE A 109 5.44 -14.45 1.94
C PHE A 109 6.47 -15.59 1.87
N SER A 110 7.46 -15.51 0.97
CA SER A 110 8.54 -16.50 0.88
C SER A 110 9.33 -16.60 2.17
N VAL A 111 9.66 -15.48 2.81
CA VAL A 111 10.38 -15.44 4.08
C VAL A 111 9.57 -16.14 5.17
N MET A 112 8.28 -15.80 5.32
CA MET A 112 7.42 -16.47 6.31
C MET A 112 7.30 -17.96 6.03
N ARG A 113 7.18 -18.36 4.76
CA ARG A 113 7.14 -19.77 4.39
C ARG A 113 8.42 -20.51 4.77
N ILE A 114 9.59 -19.91 4.55
CA ILE A 114 10.89 -20.48 4.94
C ILE A 114 10.98 -20.59 6.45
N VAL A 115 10.61 -19.53 7.18
CA VAL A 115 10.68 -19.50 8.65
C VAL A 115 9.75 -20.53 9.30
N VAL A 116 8.52 -20.65 8.82
CA VAL A 116 7.50 -21.51 9.45
C VAL A 116 7.62 -22.97 8.99
N ASN A 117 7.78 -23.22 7.69
CA ASN A 117 7.67 -24.58 7.14
C ASN A 117 9.02 -25.25 6.88
N THR A 118 10.10 -24.49 6.75
CA THR A 118 11.40 -25.07 6.39
C THR A 118 12.59 -24.33 7.02
N PRO A 119 12.66 -24.30 8.36
CA PRO A 119 13.72 -23.58 9.06
C PRO A 119 15.12 -24.14 8.77
N ASP A 120 15.23 -25.43 8.43
CA ASP A 120 16.49 -26.05 8.00
C ASP A 120 17.12 -25.36 6.79
N GLN A 121 16.28 -24.83 5.89
CA GLN A 121 16.75 -24.19 4.68
C GLN A 121 17.26 -22.78 4.92
N ILE A 122 17.00 -22.14 6.08
CA ILE A 122 17.47 -20.77 6.37
C ILE A 122 18.98 -20.67 6.13
N SER A 123 19.75 -21.65 6.59
CA SER A 123 21.21 -21.75 6.37
C SER A 123 21.65 -21.64 4.90
N LYS A 124 20.82 -22.11 3.95
CA LYS A 124 21.09 -22.09 2.51
C LYS A 124 20.82 -20.72 1.87
N TRP A 125 19.94 -19.94 2.47
CA TRP A 125 19.51 -18.63 1.95
C TRP A 125 20.32 -17.47 2.55
N VAL A 126 21.00 -17.70 3.66
CA VAL A 126 21.75 -16.68 4.39
C VAL A 126 23.16 -16.51 3.80
N TYR A 127 23.62 -15.28 3.63
CA TYR A 127 24.99 -14.98 3.25
C TYR A 127 25.93 -15.35 4.39
N GLN A 128 27.11 -15.89 4.07
CA GLN A 128 28.07 -16.33 5.08
C GLN A 128 28.36 -15.32 6.22
N PRO A 129 28.50 -14.00 5.97
CA PRO A 129 28.71 -13.03 7.05
C PRO A 129 27.52 -12.89 7.99
N VAL A 130 26.30 -13.08 7.47
CA VAL A 130 25.06 -12.96 8.25
C VAL A 130 24.81 -14.24 9.07
N ALA A 131 25.23 -15.39 8.55
CA ALA A 131 25.11 -16.68 9.24
C ALA A 131 25.96 -16.77 10.51
N GLN A 132 27.04 -15.98 10.61
CA GLN A 132 27.95 -15.95 11.75
C GLN A 132 27.49 -14.97 12.86
N MET A 133 26.41 -14.22 12.65
CA MET A 133 25.90 -13.28 13.65
C MET A 133 25.24 -14.03 14.82
N SER A 134 25.49 -13.61 16.06
CA SER A 134 25.16 -14.40 17.26
C SER A 134 23.70 -14.84 17.33
N ARG A 135 22.74 -13.94 17.11
CA ARG A 135 21.31 -14.29 17.17
C ARG A 135 20.84 -15.04 15.93
N VAL A 136 21.52 -14.88 14.80
CA VAL A 136 21.18 -15.56 13.55
C VAL A 136 21.67 -17.01 13.60
N SER A 137 22.86 -17.27 14.16
CA SER A 137 23.35 -18.62 14.40
C SER A 137 22.46 -19.38 15.39
N ASP A 138 21.90 -18.69 16.39
CA ASP A 138 20.95 -19.28 17.32
C ASP A 138 19.65 -19.68 16.60
N VAL A 139 19.11 -18.83 15.72
CA VAL A 139 17.93 -19.14 14.90
C VAL A 139 18.20 -20.30 13.93
N ILE A 140 19.39 -20.35 13.32
CA ILE A 140 19.80 -21.43 12.41
C ILE A 140 19.94 -22.75 13.19
N SER A 141 20.46 -22.71 14.41
CA SER A 141 20.72 -23.90 15.24
C SER A 141 19.46 -24.40 15.93
N SER A 142 18.65 -23.49 16.48
CA SER A 142 17.37 -23.79 17.13
C SER A 142 16.30 -24.18 16.13
N LYS A 143 16.52 -23.87 14.84
CA LYS A 143 15.58 -24.07 13.72
C LYS A 143 14.21 -23.43 14.02
N LYS A 144 14.19 -22.42 14.88
CA LYS A 144 12.99 -21.70 15.27
C LYS A 144 13.34 -20.24 15.40
N LEU A 145 12.74 -19.44 14.52
CA LEU A 145 12.68 -18.01 14.73
C LEU A 145 11.45 -17.76 15.59
N GLU A 146 11.62 -17.21 16.80
CA GLU A 146 10.49 -16.89 17.67
C GLU A 146 9.62 -15.82 17.02
N PRO A 147 8.41 -16.13 16.55
CA PRO A 147 7.57 -15.20 15.80
C PRO A 147 6.80 -14.28 16.77
N LYS A 148 7.46 -13.83 17.83
CA LYS A 148 6.84 -12.97 18.84
C LYS A 148 6.97 -11.50 18.43
N PHE A 149 5.94 -10.75 18.77
CA PHE A 149 5.93 -9.30 18.79
C PHE A 149 5.85 -8.80 20.23
N LEU A 150 6.77 -7.90 20.57
CA LEU A 150 6.96 -7.37 21.92
C LEU A 150 7.23 -8.46 22.98
N GLY A 151 7.71 -9.62 22.55
CA GLY A 151 7.88 -10.82 23.39
C GLY A 151 6.57 -11.42 23.96
N VAL A 152 5.40 -10.85 23.65
CA VAL A 152 4.12 -11.22 24.27
C VAL A 152 3.07 -11.71 23.28
N ILE A 153 3.17 -11.36 22.00
CA ILE A 153 2.18 -11.73 20.97
C ILE A 153 2.81 -12.69 19.98
N ASP A 154 2.31 -13.92 19.85
CA ASP A 154 2.72 -14.82 18.76
C ASP A 154 2.02 -14.39 17.46
N LEU A 155 2.81 -14.05 16.44
CA LEU A 155 2.33 -13.60 15.14
C LEU A 155 1.82 -14.76 14.27
N THR A 156 1.99 -16.01 14.70
CA THR A 156 1.58 -17.22 13.98
C THR A 156 0.21 -17.73 14.45
N ASP A 157 -0.27 -17.27 15.60
CA ASP A 157 -1.57 -17.67 16.14
C ASP A 157 -2.72 -17.04 15.31
N THR A 158 -3.71 -17.86 14.97
CA THR A 158 -4.93 -17.41 14.29
C THR A 158 -5.73 -16.46 15.18
N ALA A 159 -6.30 -15.41 14.57
CA ALA A 159 -7.06 -14.33 15.21
C ALA A 159 -7.76 -14.76 16.51
N VAL A 160 -7.20 -14.27 17.61
CA VAL A 160 -7.58 -14.67 18.97
C VAL A 160 -9.04 -14.30 19.22
N PRO A 161 -9.87 -15.17 19.83
CA PRO A 161 -11.18 -14.77 20.32
C PRO A 161 -11.02 -13.58 21.30
N LEU A 162 -12.03 -12.72 21.41
CA LEU A 162 -12.03 -11.41 22.13
C LEU A 162 -11.74 -11.46 23.65
N ASN A 163 -11.12 -12.52 24.13
CA ASN A 163 -11.03 -12.94 25.52
C ASN A 163 -9.62 -12.72 26.10
N ASP A 164 -8.61 -12.55 25.24
CA ASP A 164 -7.20 -12.50 25.63
C ASP A 164 -6.62 -11.07 25.58
N LEU A 165 -5.65 -10.76 26.43
CA LEU A 165 -5.02 -9.43 26.54
C LEU A 165 -4.35 -8.99 25.21
N SER A 166 -3.83 -9.96 24.45
CA SER A 166 -3.29 -9.80 23.10
C SER A 166 -4.33 -9.27 22.10
N SER A 167 -5.59 -9.71 22.23
CA SER A 167 -6.70 -9.29 21.37
C SER A 167 -7.09 -7.83 21.60
N GLY A 168 -7.04 -7.34 22.85
CA GLY A 168 -7.32 -5.95 23.20
C GLY A 168 -6.33 -4.98 22.55
N PHE A 169 -5.04 -5.33 22.57
CA PHE A 169 -4.00 -4.50 21.94
C PHE A 169 -4.12 -4.48 20.41
N MET A 170 -4.37 -5.64 19.78
CA MET A 170 -4.62 -5.71 18.33
C MET A 170 -5.85 -4.90 17.91
N MET A 171 -6.92 -4.90 18.71
CA MET A 171 -8.10 -4.07 18.46
C MET A 171 -7.80 -2.58 18.50
N ILE A 172 -6.97 -2.12 19.44
CA ILE A 172 -6.54 -0.71 19.50
C ILE A 172 -5.77 -0.35 18.22
N ILE A 173 -4.85 -1.20 17.75
CA ILE A 173 -4.11 -0.99 16.50
C ILE A 173 -5.07 -0.94 15.31
N LEU A 174 -6.01 -1.89 15.21
CA LEU A 174 -7.01 -1.94 14.14
C LEU A 174 -7.89 -0.70 14.12
N VAL A 175 -8.38 -0.25 15.28
CA VAL A 175 -9.15 0.99 15.39
C VAL A 175 -8.30 2.20 14.97
N GLY A 176 -7.04 2.28 15.42
CA GLY A 176 -6.12 3.33 15.00
C GLY A 176 -5.89 3.35 13.48
N LEU A 177 -5.66 2.19 12.86
CA LEU A 177 -5.46 2.04 11.43
C LEU A 177 -6.73 2.42 10.65
N THR A 178 -7.91 1.96 11.09
CA THR A 178 -9.18 2.29 10.43
C THR A 178 -9.50 3.78 10.53
N LEU A 179 -9.28 4.41 11.69
CA LEU A 179 -9.42 5.87 11.85
C LEU A 179 -8.44 6.65 10.99
N SER A 180 -7.18 6.19 10.87
CA SER A 180 -6.19 6.83 10.01
C SER A 180 -6.57 6.75 8.52
N GLN A 181 -7.08 5.60 8.07
CA GLN A 181 -7.57 5.40 6.70
C GLN A 181 -8.80 6.27 6.43
N TRP A 182 -9.75 6.31 7.37
CA TRP A 182 -10.91 7.18 7.29
C TRP A 182 -10.53 8.65 7.18
N TYR A 183 -9.56 9.10 7.99
CA TYR A 183 -9.04 10.46 7.94
C TYR A 183 -8.37 10.76 6.59
N MET A 184 -7.57 9.83 6.06
CA MET A 184 -6.93 9.98 4.75
C MET A 184 -7.97 10.04 3.61
N VAL A 185 -9.00 9.20 3.66
CA VAL A 185 -10.10 9.22 2.68
C VAL A 185 -10.78 10.59 2.68
N ARG A 186 -11.13 11.13 3.86
CA ARG A 186 -11.75 12.45 4.00
C ARG A 186 -10.89 13.58 3.40
N GLN A 187 -9.57 13.52 3.51
CA GLN A 187 -8.69 14.53 2.90
C GLN A 187 -8.57 14.42 1.37
N THR A 188 -8.85 13.24 0.82
CA THR A 188 -8.71 12.99 -0.62
C THR A 188 -9.99 13.18 -1.42
N GLN A 189 -11.14 13.28 -0.74
CA GLN A 189 -12.42 13.58 -1.38
C GLN A 189 -12.45 15.05 -1.86
N PRO A 190 -12.99 15.33 -3.06
CA PRO A 190 -13.21 16.70 -3.51
C PRO A 190 -14.19 17.40 -2.55
N LYS A 191 -13.98 18.70 -2.28
CA LYS A 191 -14.87 19.48 -1.39
C LYS A 191 -16.31 19.40 -1.90
N ASN A 192 -17.21 18.87 -1.08
CA ASN A 192 -18.65 18.80 -1.37
C ASN A 192 -19.17 20.19 -1.74
N GLY A 193 -19.75 20.32 -2.93
CA GLY A 193 -20.68 21.41 -3.20
C GLY A 193 -21.98 21.13 -2.45
N ASN A 194 -22.58 22.16 -1.84
CA ASN A 194 -23.85 22.10 -1.09
C ASN A 194 -25.10 21.69 -1.93
N ARG A 195 -24.91 21.09 -3.12
CA ARG A 195 -25.99 20.77 -4.06
C ARG A 195 -26.57 19.40 -3.75
N ARG A 196 -27.89 19.32 -3.55
CA ARG A 196 -28.57 18.06 -3.29
C ARG A 196 -28.81 17.32 -4.60
N VAL A 197 -28.92 16.00 -4.51
CA VAL A 197 -29.24 15.12 -5.65
C VAL A 197 -30.49 15.61 -6.41
N ARG A 198 -31.50 16.14 -5.69
CA ARG A 198 -32.73 16.70 -6.28
C ARG A 198 -32.47 17.92 -7.17
N ASP A 199 -31.53 18.77 -6.81
CA ASP A 199 -31.21 19.99 -7.56
C ASP A 199 -30.51 19.64 -8.88
N ILE A 200 -29.68 18.60 -8.86
CA ILE A 200 -28.98 18.06 -10.05
C ILE A 200 -29.98 17.42 -11.02
N PHE A 201 -30.96 16.66 -10.51
CA PHE A 201 -32.02 16.09 -11.35
C PHE A 201 -32.97 17.15 -11.91
N LYS A 202 -33.22 18.25 -11.18
CA LYS A 202 -34.02 19.37 -11.68
C LYS A 202 -33.29 20.11 -12.81
N GLU A 203 -31.99 20.38 -12.66
CA GLU A 203 -31.17 20.95 -13.74
C GLU A 203 -31.09 20.00 -14.95
N ALA A 204 -31.06 18.67 -14.73
CA ALA A 204 -31.12 17.67 -15.79
C ALA A 204 -32.45 17.67 -16.56
N ALA A 205 -33.57 17.88 -15.87
CA ALA A 205 -34.89 18.05 -16.49
C ALA A 205 -35.01 19.36 -17.28
N GLU A 206 -34.26 20.40 -16.91
CA GLU A 206 -34.14 21.67 -17.64
C GLU A 206 -33.19 21.57 -18.87
N GLY A 207 -32.71 20.37 -19.19
CA GLY A 207 -31.86 20.10 -20.36
C GLY A 207 -30.36 20.34 -20.14
N LYS A 208 -29.91 20.58 -18.91
CA LYS A 208 -28.47 20.65 -18.58
C LYS A 208 -27.95 19.25 -18.26
N GLU A 209 -26.90 18.79 -18.94
CA GLU A 209 -26.34 17.46 -18.62
C GLU A 209 -25.87 17.38 -17.15
N PRO A 210 -26.36 16.42 -16.36
CA PRO A 210 -26.02 16.30 -14.95
C PRO A 210 -24.52 16.04 -14.80
N ASN A 211 -23.83 16.93 -14.09
CA ASN A 211 -22.40 16.80 -13.84
C ASN A 211 -22.15 15.56 -12.95
N GLN A 212 -21.56 14.50 -13.50
CA GLN A 212 -21.28 13.27 -12.76
C GLN A 212 -20.44 13.50 -11.48
N ALA A 213 -19.57 14.51 -11.46
CA ALA A 213 -18.81 14.84 -10.26
C ALA A 213 -19.71 15.46 -9.17
N GLU A 214 -20.70 16.28 -9.56
CA GLU A 214 -21.70 16.83 -8.66
C GLU A 214 -22.68 15.75 -8.21
N LEU A 215 -23.08 14.83 -9.10
CA LEU A 215 -23.94 13.69 -8.75
C LEU A 215 -23.24 12.77 -7.76
N ASN A 216 -21.97 12.42 -8.00
CA ASN A 216 -21.18 11.60 -7.09
C ASN A 216 -20.93 12.30 -5.75
N ALA A 217 -20.69 13.62 -5.74
CA ALA A 217 -20.57 14.39 -4.50
C ALA A 217 -21.90 14.46 -3.73
N ALA A 218 -23.02 14.66 -4.43
CA ALA A 218 -24.34 14.75 -3.84
C ALA A 218 -24.84 13.39 -3.29
N VAL A 219 -24.55 12.28 -3.99
CA VAL A 219 -24.86 10.92 -3.55
C VAL A 219 -24.02 10.51 -2.33
N ASN A 220 -22.75 10.91 -2.28
CA ASN A 220 -21.89 10.67 -1.11
C ASN A 220 -22.18 11.62 0.08
N SER A 221 -23.01 12.65 -0.11
CA SER A 221 -23.39 13.63 0.91
C SER A 221 -24.73 13.35 1.61
N ASN A 222 -25.49 12.36 1.13
CA ASN A 222 -26.71 11.82 1.75
C ASN A 222 -26.40 10.49 2.43
#